data_AF-A0A8S2RKH3-F1
#
_entry.id   AF-A0A8S2RKH3-F1
#
_cell.length_a   1.000
_cell.length_b   1.000
_cell.length_c   1.000
_cell.angle_alpha   90.00
_cell.angle_beta   90.00
_cell.angle_gamma   90.00
#
_symmetry.space_group_name_H-M   'P 1'
#
loop_
_entity.id
_entity.type
_entity.pdbx_description
1 polymer ?
#
loop_
_entity_poly.entity_id
_entity_poly.type
_entity_poly.pdbx_seq_one_letter_code
_entity_poly.pdbx_strand_id
1 'polypeptide(L)'
;PKGLDEESKDYLSLYLLLIAAPNSKCETRAKFKFSILNAKSDETKAMESQRAYRFVQGKDWGFKKFIHRDFLIDETNGLLPDDKLTLFCEVSVVVDSINISGQTQINP
;
A
#
# COMPACT_ATOMS: atom_id res chain seq x y z
N PRO A 1 -5.30 8.10 13.05
CA PRO A 1 -5.02 9.37 12.32
C PRO A 1 -3.99 10.32 12.98
N LYS A 2 -3.49 10.04 14.20
CA LYS A 2 -2.52 10.88 14.93
C LYS A 2 -1.22 10.11 15.23
N GLY A 3 -0.65 9.48 14.21
CA GLY A 3 0.50 8.60 14.34
C GLY A 3 0.15 7.20 14.85
N LEU A 4 1.17 6.34 14.86
CA LEU A 4 1.14 5.01 15.50
C LEU A 4 1.67 5.07 16.94
N ASP A 5 2.66 5.93 17.19
CA ASP A 5 3.35 6.10 18.47
C ASP A 5 3.95 7.51 18.58
N GLU A 6 4.64 7.80 19.68
CA GLU A 6 5.24 9.12 19.96
C GLU A 6 6.17 9.64 18.87
N GLU A 7 6.90 8.76 18.19
CA GLU A 7 7.83 9.16 17.11
C GLU A 7 7.08 9.62 15.85
N SER A 8 5.82 9.25 15.72
CA SER A 8 4.96 9.51 14.56
C SER A 8 3.71 10.32 14.88
N LYS A 9 3.59 10.87 16.09
CA LYS A 9 2.41 11.61 16.59
C LYS A 9 1.96 12.78 15.70
N ASP A 10 2.92 13.39 15.00
CA ASP A 10 2.69 14.53 14.10
C ASP A 10 2.40 14.09 12.66
N TYR A 11 2.32 12.79 12.40
CA TYR A 11 2.05 12.23 11.09
C TYR A 11 0.71 11.49 11.06
N LEU A 12 0.10 11.45 9.88
CA LEU A 12 -0.84 10.39 9.54
C LEU A 12 -0.02 9.15 9.15
N SER A 13 -0.26 8.04 9.81
CA SER A 13 0.29 6.72 9.45
C SER A 13 -0.74 5.95 8.62
N LEU A 14 -0.29 5.22 7.60
CA LEU A 14 -1.18 4.49 6.68
C LEU A 14 -0.62 3.11 6.37
N TYR A 15 -1.48 2.09 6.41
CA TYR A 15 -1.13 0.68 6.30
C TYR A 15 -2.12 -0.08 5.39
N LEU A 16 -1.59 -1.05 4.64
CA LEU A 16 -2.34 -2.06 3.92
C LEU A 16 -2.32 -3.34 4.77
N LEU A 17 -3.50 -3.89 5.08
CA LEU A 17 -3.66 -5.10 5.88
C LEU A 17 -4.22 -6.23 5.00
N LEU A 18 -3.57 -7.39 5.02
CA LEU A 18 -4.15 -8.60 4.45
C LEU A 18 -5.14 -9.23 5.44
N ILE A 19 -6.43 -8.98 5.25
CA ILE A 19 -7.49 -9.48 6.16
C ILE A 19 -7.69 -10.99 6.04
N ALA A 20 -7.71 -11.50 4.81
CA ALA A 20 -7.92 -12.91 4.53
C ALA A 20 -7.14 -13.32 3.29
N ALA A 21 -6.61 -14.54 3.33
CA ALA A 21 -6.09 -15.25 2.17
C ALA A 21 -6.86 -16.56 2.02
N PRO A 22 -6.97 -17.14 0.81
CA PRO A 22 -7.64 -18.42 0.59
C PRO A 22 -7.11 -19.55 1.49
N ASN A 23 -5.85 -19.45 1.92
CA ASN A 23 -5.23 -20.32 2.90
C ASN A 23 -4.35 -19.48 3.84
N SER A 24 -4.46 -19.67 5.16
CA SER A 24 -3.68 -18.93 6.17
C SER A 24 -2.17 -19.18 6.11
N LYS A 25 -1.74 -20.26 5.46
CA LYS A 25 -0.34 -20.54 5.13
C LYS A 25 0.12 -19.92 3.81
N CYS A 26 -0.79 -19.35 3.02
CA CYS A 26 -0.45 -18.72 1.75
C CYS A 26 0.16 -17.35 2.02
N GLU A 27 1.38 -17.18 1.54
CA GLU A 27 2.05 -15.88 1.56
C GLU A 27 1.72 -15.15 0.26
N THR A 28 1.32 -13.88 0.35
CA THR A 28 1.12 -13.03 -0.82
C THR A 28 2.24 -12.00 -0.85
N ARG A 29 2.97 -11.94 -1.95
CA ARG A 29 3.93 -10.86 -2.17
C ARG A 29 3.25 -9.73 -2.94
N ALA A 30 3.31 -8.51 -2.43
CA ALA A 30 2.71 -7.37 -3.12
C ALA A 30 3.56 -6.11 -2.95
N LYS A 31 3.63 -5.32 -4.03
CA LYS A 31 3.99 -3.90 -3.95
C LYS A 31 2.71 -3.08 -3.75
N PHE A 32 2.83 -1.94 -3.09
CA PHE A 32 1.72 -1.02 -2.91
C PHE A 32 2.19 0.42 -3.02
N LYS A 33 1.29 1.30 -3.50
CA LYS A 33 1.44 2.75 -3.53
C LYS A 33 0.24 3.36 -2.83
N PHE A 34 0.50 4.33 -1.97
CA PHE A 34 -0.54 5.18 -1.39
C PHE A 34 -0.38 6.60 -1.91
N SER A 35 -1.49 7.27 -2.21
CA SER A 35 -1.54 8.68 -2.57
C SER A 35 -2.81 9.34 -2.02
N ILE A 36 -2.84 10.66 -2.05
CA ILE A 36 -4.01 11.47 -1.68
C ILE A 36 -4.56 12.10 -2.96
N LEU A 37 -5.86 11.97 -3.19
CA LEU A 37 -6.52 12.63 -4.32
C LEU A 37 -6.91 14.06 -3.93
N ASN A 38 -6.53 15.01 -4.78
CA ASN A 38 -6.96 16.40 -4.64
C ASN A 38 -8.39 16.60 -5.20
N ALA A 39 -8.90 17.84 -5.19
CA ALA A 39 -10.22 18.19 -5.72
C ALA A 39 -10.44 17.85 -7.21
N LYS A 40 -9.36 17.69 -7.99
CA LYS A 40 -9.39 17.31 -9.40
C LYS A 40 -9.28 15.80 -9.62
N SER A 41 -9.23 15.02 -8.54
CA SER A 41 -8.93 13.58 -8.56
C SER A 41 -7.52 13.23 -9.05
N ASP A 42 -6.59 14.19 -9.05
CA ASP A 42 -5.19 13.90 -9.34
C ASP A 42 -4.51 13.30 -8.11
N GLU A 43 -3.66 12.30 -8.33
CA GLU A 43 -2.83 11.74 -7.27
C GLU A 43 -1.75 12.72 -6.81
N THR A 44 -1.66 12.93 -5.50
CA THR A 44 -0.62 13.74 -4.86
C THR A 44 -0.02 13.00 -3.68
N LYS A 45 1.16 13.44 -3.20
CA LYS A 45 1.82 12.91 -1.99
C LYS A 45 1.96 11.38 -2.01
N ALA A 46 2.36 10.85 -3.16
CA ALA A 46 2.51 9.41 -3.34
C ALA A 46 3.71 8.86 -2.55
N MET A 47 3.51 7.72 -1.90
CA MET A 47 4.58 6.89 -1.34
C MET A 47 4.39 5.45 -1.80
N GLU A 48 5.44 4.86 -2.35
CA GLU A 48 5.43 3.48 -2.82
C GLU A 48 6.37 2.57 -2.04
N SER A 49 5.98 1.31 -1.92
CA SER A 49 6.83 0.27 -1.35
C SER A 49 8.05 0.05 -2.26
N GLN A 50 9.26 0.11 -1.71
CA GLN A 50 10.49 -0.10 -2.49
C GLN A 50 10.59 -1.49 -3.14
N ARG A 51 9.87 -2.48 -2.58
CA ARG A 51 9.86 -3.86 -3.04
C ARG A 51 8.53 -4.53 -2.71
N ALA A 52 8.33 -5.73 -3.25
CA ALA A 52 7.21 -6.55 -2.81
C ALA A 52 7.44 -7.01 -1.37
N TYR A 53 6.48 -6.71 -0.49
CA TYR A 53 6.47 -7.18 0.89
C TYR A 53 5.67 -8.47 0.99
N ARG A 54 6.06 -9.30 1.97
CA ARG A 54 5.40 -10.57 2.25
C ARG A 54 4.25 -10.33 3.21
N PHE A 55 3.03 -10.49 2.73
CA PHE A 55 1.82 -10.47 3.51
C PHE A 55 1.43 -11.90 3.88
N VAL A 56 1.11 -12.07 5.15
CA VAL A 56 0.38 -13.23 5.69
C VAL A 56 -0.93 -12.71 6.27
N GLN A 57 -1.90 -13.58 6.49
CA GLN A 57 -3.17 -13.16 7.07
C GLN A 57 -2.95 -12.43 8.42
N GLY A 58 -3.57 -11.26 8.57
CA GLY A 58 -3.42 -10.41 9.75
C GLY A 58 -2.16 -9.55 9.76
N LYS A 59 -1.30 -9.63 8.74
CA LYS A 59 -0.08 -8.81 8.64
C LYS A 59 -0.33 -7.57 7.79
N ASP A 60 0.18 -6.45 8.28
CA ASP A 60 0.20 -5.18 7.59
C ASP A 60 1.59 -4.75 7.13
N TRP A 61 1.59 -3.84 6.15
CA TRP A 61 2.74 -3.08 5.71
C TRP A 61 2.30 -1.68 5.32
N GLY A 62 3.13 -0.68 5.57
CA GLY A 62 2.74 0.70 5.34
C GLY A 62 3.82 1.70 5.71
N PHE A 63 3.41 2.96 5.83
CA PHE A 63 4.29 4.07 6.18
C PHE A 63 3.83 4.68 7.50
N LYS A 64 4.69 4.49 8.51
CA LYS A 64 4.50 5.08 9.84
C LYS A 64 4.44 6.61 9.79
N LYS A 65 5.18 7.22 8.85
CA LYS A 65 5.22 8.67 8.59
C LYS A 65 4.81 8.93 7.14
N PHE A 66 3.52 8.74 6.81
CA PHE A 66 3.02 8.92 5.44
C PHE A 66 2.93 10.40 5.06
N ILE A 67 2.27 11.22 5.89
CA ILE A 67 2.19 12.67 5.67
C ILE A 67 2.14 13.41 7.00
N HIS A 68 2.82 14.55 7.09
CA HIS A 68 2.76 15.42 8.28
C HIS A 68 1.36 16.02 8.41
N ARG A 69 0.81 16.04 9.62
CA ARG A 69 -0.57 16.45 9.88
C ARG A 69 -0.81 17.92 9.59
N ASP A 70 0.12 18.79 9.97
CA ASP A 70 -0.01 20.22 9.70
C ASP A 70 -0.04 20.51 8.19
N PHE A 71 0.77 19.77 7.41
CA PHE A 71 0.75 19.88 5.95
C PHE A 71 -0.59 19.37 5.37
N LEU A 72 -1.12 18.28 5.93
CA LEU A 72 -2.39 17.70 5.49
C LEU A 72 -3.58 18.63 5.76
N ILE A 73 -3.62 19.29 6.91
CA ILE A 73 -4.75 20.10 7.38
C ILE A 73 -4.70 21.53 6.83
N ASP A 74 -3.51 22.02 6.46
CA ASP A 74 -3.36 23.33 5.84
C ASP A 74 -4.11 23.39 4.50
N GLU A 75 -5.19 24.18 4.48
CA GLU A 75 -6.11 24.36 3.36
C GLU A 75 -5.41 24.81 2.08
N THR A 76 -4.27 25.50 2.20
CA THR A 76 -3.50 25.96 1.04
C THR A 76 -2.89 24.81 0.24
N ASN A 77 -2.76 23.62 0.86
CA ASN A 77 -2.25 22.42 0.20
C ASN A 77 -3.34 21.64 -0.56
N GLY A 78 -4.63 21.96 -0.35
CA GLY A 78 -5.73 21.40 -1.13
C GLY A 78 -5.92 19.87 -1.02
N LEU A 79 -5.51 19.28 0.11
CA LEU A 79 -5.54 17.82 0.34
C LEU A 79 -6.82 17.32 1.03
N LEU A 80 -7.66 18.22 1.52
CA LEU A 80 -8.92 17.94 2.21
C LEU A 80 -10.09 18.73 1.59
N PRO A 81 -10.38 18.60 0.28
CA PRO A 81 -11.52 19.28 -0.32
C PRO A 81 -12.82 18.87 0.41
N ASP A 82 -13.62 19.86 0.78
CA ASP A 82 -14.84 19.68 1.58
C ASP A 82 -14.62 18.92 2.90
N ASP A 83 -13.45 19.12 3.55
CA ASP A 83 -13.03 18.40 4.77
C ASP A 83 -12.98 16.87 4.60
N LYS A 84 -12.73 16.40 3.37
CA LYS A 84 -12.65 14.97 3.04
C LYS A 84 -11.24 14.57 2.63
N LEU A 85 -10.67 13.62 3.37
CA LEU A 85 -9.48 12.91 2.96
C LEU A 85 -9.83 11.77 2.00
N THR A 86 -9.36 11.85 0.76
CA THR A 86 -9.49 10.75 -0.21
C THR A 86 -8.15 10.05 -0.38
N LEU A 87 -8.06 8.82 0.12
CA LEU A 87 -6.88 7.96 -0.05
C LEU A 87 -7.05 7.09 -1.29
N PHE A 88 -6.00 7.02 -2.11
CA PHE A 88 -5.91 6.10 -3.23
C PHE A 88 -4.81 5.08 -2.96
N CYS A 89 -5.10 3.82 -3.26
CA CYS A 89 -4.19 2.71 -3.03
C CYS A 89 -4.10 1.84 -4.27
N GLU A 90 -2.90 1.72 -4.81
CA GLU A 90 -2.61 0.75 -5.87
C GLU A 90 -1.85 -0.43 -5.27
N VAL A 91 -2.25 -1.63 -5.65
CA VAL A 91 -1.62 -2.87 -5.16
C VAL A 91 -1.26 -3.74 -6.36
N SER A 92 0.02 -4.08 -6.47
CA SER A 92 0.54 -5.00 -7.49
C SER A 92 0.95 -6.31 -6.80
N VAL A 93 0.13 -7.35 -6.96
CA VAL A 93 0.41 -8.69 -6.43
C VAL A 93 1.37 -9.42 -7.36
N VAL A 94 2.43 -9.97 -6.80
CA VAL A 94 3.39 -10.80 -7.52
C VAL A 94 2.77 -12.18 -7.69
N VAL A 95 2.61 -12.62 -8.94
CA VAL A 95 2.18 -13.98 -9.30
C VAL A 95 3.42 -14.77 -9.68
N ASP A 96 3.57 -15.99 -9.15
CA ASP A 96 4.65 -16.88 -9.56
C ASP A 96 4.52 -17.20 -11.05
N SER A 97 5.57 -16.94 -11.83
CA SER A 97 5.63 -17.34 -13.23
C SER A 97 5.72 -18.87 -13.30
N ILE A 98 4.69 -19.53 -13.85
CA ILE A 98 4.74 -20.95 -14.18
C ILE A 98 5.71 -21.13 -15.35
N ASN A 99 6.95 -21.56 -15.07
CA ASN A 99 7.87 -22.00 -16.11
C ASN A 99 7.41 -23.37 -16.62
N ILE A 100 6.60 -23.40 -17.68
CA ILE A 100 6.31 -24.62 -18.42
C ILE A 100 7.48 -24.90 -19.37
N SER A 101 8.60 -25.38 -18.85
CA SER A 101 9.60 -26.04 -19.69
C SER A 101 9.08 -27.44 -20.01
N GLY A 102 8.46 -27.61 -21.18
CA GLY A 102 7.95 -28.89 -21.66
C GLY A 102 9.04 -29.97 -21.70
N GLN A 103 8.79 -31.11 -21.05
CA GLN A 103 9.57 -32.32 -21.25
C GLN A 103 8.98 -33.08 -22.43
N THR A 104 9.64 -33.03 -23.59
CA THR A 104 9.44 -34.04 -24.64
C THR A 104 10.44 -35.16 -24.38
N GLN A 105 10.02 -36.21 -23.66
CA GLN A 105 10.71 -37.49 -23.75
C GLN A 105 10.32 -38.14 -25.07
N ILE A 106 11.24 -38.16 -26.02
CA ILE A 106 11.19 -39.10 -27.14
C ILE A 106 12.25 -40.15 -26.80
N ASN A 107 11.82 -41.32 -26.32
CA ASN A 107 12.67 -42.52 -26.30
C ASN A 107 12.27 -43.41 -27.50
N PRO A 108 13.23 -43.96 -28.26
CA PRO A 108 12.96 -45.02 -29.22
C PRO A 108 12.56 -46.33 -28.53
#